data_AF-A0A7U9S989-F1
#
_entry.id   AF-A0A7U9S989-F1
#
_cell.length_a   1.000
_cell.length_b   1.000
_cell.length_c   1.000
_cell.angle_alpha   90.00
_cell.angle_beta   90.00
_cell.angle_gamma   90.00
#
_symmetry.space_group_name_H-M   'P 1'
#
loop_
_entity.id
_entity.type
_entity.pdbx_description
1 polymer ?
#
loop_
_entity_poly.entity_id
_entity_poly.type
_entity_poly.pdbx_seq_one_letter_code
_entity_poly.pdbx_strand_id
1 'polypeptide(L)'
;MIRKILPSYFRIGEFISELMLRGIIHPDLILENIGFDNGNFKLLDYADVKFFNYPDEINPDRIRQITQSLFPLIRGSEFEDISWLRCGLICRGGNIANIVFDNSINNGLSCFNFLTVDIEIDKYEIKLNDKDILMASSWKKIDFSAIFSHYLILEEFENLSIRKNVEGINKYYFDLYYLVVYYYFFSKKGIAENNLIILLNIGMTAYKHKKVVMAYGMIMKALMYTEKCNIENSHIVLFYKKIVEKIIEENDFLISAIKNIVDETIEYDIPQLIWILESLEIRFA
;
A
#
# COMPACT_ATOMS: atom_id res chain seq x y z
N MET A 1 -0.67 -19.15 -9.28
CA MET A 1 0.60 -18.89 -10.01
C MET A 1 1.10 -17.47 -9.75
N ILE A 2 0.24 -16.45 -9.85
CA ILE A 2 0.58 -15.03 -9.61
C ILE A 2 1.10 -14.79 -8.17
N ARG A 3 0.41 -15.29 -7.13
CA ARG A 3 0.83 -15.04 -5.72
C ARG A 3 2.25 -15.51 -5.36
N LYS A 4 2.82 -16.47 -6.10
CA LYS A 4 4.19 -16.98 -5.84
C LYS A 4 5.31 -16.05 -6.32
N ILE A 5 4.98 -15.04 -7.13
CA ILE A 5 5.97 -14.09 -7.68
C ILE A 5 6.26 -12.94 -6.71
N LEU A 6 5.41 -12.77 -5.70
CA LEU A 6 5.49 -11.67 -4.74
C LEU A 6 6.59 -11.96 -3.71
N PRO A 7 7.35 -10.94 -3.29
CA PRO A 7 8.37 -11.09 -2.27
C PRO A 7 7.84 -11.66 -0.96
N SER A 8 8.71 -12.32 -0.20
CA SER A 8 8.33 -12.95 1.06
C SER A 8 7.78 -11.94 2.07
N TYR A 9 8.39 -10.76 2.20
CA TYR A 9 7.91 -9.70 3.08
C TYR A 9 6.50 -9.20 2.72
N PHE A 10 6.14 -9.13 1.44
CA PHE A 10 4.76 -8.82 1.03
C PHE A 10 3.77 -9.86 1.57
N ARG A 11 4.07 -11.15 1.39
CA ARG A 11 3.18 -12.23 1.86
C ARG A 11 3.15 -12.34 3.39
N ILE A 12 4.24 -11.97 4.08
CA ILE A 12 4.26 -11.80 5.53
C ILE A 12 3.32 -10.66 5.94
N GLY A 13 3.38 -9.50 5.27
CA GLY A 13 2.43 -8.40 5.47
C GLY A 13 0.96 -8.84 5.32
N GLU A 14 0.64 -9.59 4.25
CA GLU A 14 -0.69 -10.16 4.07
C GLU A 14 -1.10 -11.04 5.27
N PHE A 15 -0.21 -11.93 5.71
CA PHE A 15 -0.46 -12.82 6.83
C PHE A 15 -0.71 -12.06 8.14
N ILE A 16 0.08 -11.03 8.42
CA ILE A 16 -0.11 -10.17 9.60
C ILE A 16 -1.46 -9.47 9.55
N SER A 17 -1.84 -8.97 8.37
CA SER A 17 -3.18 -8.41 8.19
C SER A 17 -4.27 -9.45 8.45
N GLU A 18 -4.09 -10.71 8.05
CA GLU A 18 -5.07 -11.76 8.34
C GLU A 18 -5.21 -12.04 9.84
N LEU A 19 -4.11 -12.02 10.59
CA LEU A 19 -4.14 -12.12 12.05
C LEU A 19 -4.93 -10.94 12.65
N MET A 20 -4.63 -9.72 12.21
CA MET A 20 -5.34 -8.51 12.65
C MET A 20 -6.85 -8.60 12.38
N LEU A 21 -7.26 -8.99 11.17
CA LEU A 21 -8.67 -9.13 10.77
C LEU A 21 -9.40 -10.26 11.53
N ARG A 22 -8.66 -11.23 12.07
CA ARG A 22 -9.16 -12.27 12.97
C ARG A 22 -9.20 -11.82 14.43
N GLY A 23 -8.73 -10.62 14.74
CA GLY A 23 -8.69 -10.10 16.10
C GLY A 23 -7.54 -10.66 16.93
N ILE A 24 -6.43 -11.03 16.29
CA ILE A 24 -5.26 -11.64 16.94
C ILE A 24 -4.14 -10.59 17.00
N ILE A 25 -3.58 -10.39 18.20
CA ILE A 25 -2.41 -9.53 18.45
C ILE A 25 -1.32 -10.41 19.04
N HIS A 26 -0.21 -10.59 18.31
CA HIS A 26 0.94 -11.34 18.77
C HIS A 26 2.04 -10.36 19.22
N PRO A 27 2.25 -10.11 20.53
CA PRO A 27 3.11 -9.03 21.00
C PRO A 27 4.57 -9.15 20.53
N ASP A 28 5.09 -10.38 20.47
CA ASP A 28 6.46 -10.67 20.04
C ASP A 28 6.50 -11.33 18.66
N LEU A 29 5.89 -10.66 17.68
CA LEU A 29 5.91 -11.15 16.32
C LEU A 29 7.32 -10.98 15.74
N ILE A 30 8.05 -12.08 15.59
CA ILE A 30 9.37 -12.16 14.93
C ILE A 30 9.30 -13.19 13.79
N LEU A 31 10.25 -13.15 12.85
CA LEU A 31 10.23 -14.03 11.68
C LEU A 31 10.30 -15.51 12.07
N GLU A 32 11.04 -15.83 13.13
CA GLU A 32 11.17 -17.17 13.70
C GLU A 32 9.84 -17.73 14.23
N ASN A 33 8.91 -16.85 14.62
CA ASN A 33 7.58 -17.23 15.09
C ASN A 33 6.60 -17.47 13.94
N ILE A 34 7.01 -17.23 12.68
CA ILE A 34 6.19 -17.42 11.48
C ILE A 34 6.67 -18.67 10.73
N GLY A 35 5.88 -19.73 10.86
CA GLY A 35 6.09 -20.99 10.16
C GLY A 35 5.38 -21.04 8.81
N PHE A 36 5.75 -22.02 7.99
CA PHE A 36 5.11 -22.29 6.71
C PHE A 36 4.66 -23.74 6.63
N ASP A 37 3.37 -23.96 6.37
CA ASP A 37 2.77 -25.29 6.29
C ASP A 37 1.67 -25.33 5.23
N ASN A 38 1.68 -26.37 4.39
CA ASN A 38 0.73 -26.57 3.29
C ASN A 38 0.50 -25.32 2.41
N GLY A 39 1.56 -24.53 2.18
CA GLY A 39 1.48 -23.34 1.33
C GLY A 39 1.01 -22.06 2.05
N ASN A 40 0.74 -22.12 3.36
CA ASN A 40 0.23 -21.00 4.16
C ASN A 40 1.16 -20.68 5.33
N PHE A 41 1.19 -19.41 5.73
CA PHE A 41 1.86 -18.98 6.95
C PHE A 41 1.01 -19.35 8.18
N LYS A 42 1.69 -19.71 9.28
CA LYS A 42 1.08 -19.99 10.57
C LYS A 42 1.96 -19.43 11.70
N LEU A 43 1.33 -19.08 12.81
CA LEU A 43 2.06 -18.79 14.04
C LEU A 43 2.58 -20.11 14.62
N LEU A 44 3.87 -20.14 14.95
CA LEU A 44 4.53 -21.26 15.63
C LEU A 44 4.49 -21.10 17.15
N ASP A 45 4.49 -19.85 17.62
CA ASP A 45 4.32 -19.49 19.02
C ASP A 45 2.94 -18.87 19.26
N TYR A 46 2.34 -19.23 20.38
CA TYR A 46 1.06 -18.72 20.85
C TYR A 46 1.15 -18.14 22.27
N ALA A 47 2.34 -18.14 22.87
CA ALA A 47 2.56 -17.48 24.15
C ALA A 47 2.19 -15.99 24.03
N ASP A 48 1.45 -15.49 25.02
CA ASP A 48 1.05 -14.08 25.15
C ASP A 48 0.21 -13.46 24.02
N VAL A 49 -0.34 -14.28 23.12
CA VAL A 49 -1.29 -13.82 22.09
C VAL A 49 -2.55 -13.26 22.76
N LYS A 50 -2.94 -12.05 22.35
CA LYS A 50 -4.16 -11.38 22.79
C LYS A 50 -5.23 -11.49 21.71
N PHE A 51 -6.47 -11.67 22.15
CA PHE A 51 -7.64 -11.74 21.27
C PHE A 51 -8.59 -10.56 21.53
N PHE A 52 -9.24 -10.10 20.48
CA PHE A 52 -10.33 -9.13 20.55
C PHE A 52 -11.35 -9.40 19.44
N ASN A 53 -12.59 -8.95 19.62
CA ASN A 53 -13.66 -9.14 18.65
C ASN A 53 -13.52 -8.12 17.51
N TYR A 54 -12.84 -8.51 16.43
CA TYR A 54 -12.76 -7.67 15.24
C TYR A 54 -14.02 -7.82 14.36
N PRO A 55 -14.64 -6.72 13.91
CA PRO A 55 -14.19 -5.31 14.04
C PRO A 55 -14.78 -4.55 15.24
N ASP A 56 -15.73 -5.12 15.97
CA ASP A 56 -16.55 -4.42 16.97
C ASP A 56 -15.73 -3.78 18.11
N GLU A 57 -14.59 -4.37 18.47
CA GLU A 57 -13.71 -3.88 19.52
C GLU A 57 -12.50 -3.09 18.98
N ILE A 58 -12.47 -2.75 17.68
CA ILE A 58 -11.40 -1.91 17.14
C ILE A 58 -11.53 -0.48 17.68
N ASN A 59 -10.45 0.02 18.28
CA ASN A 59 -10.38 1.35 18.86
C ASN A 59 -8.90 1.83 18.87
N PRO A 60 -8.62 3.09 19.23
CA PRO A 60 -7.25 3.60 19.23
C PRO A 60 -6.26 2.79 20.09
N ASP A 61 -6.70 2.19 21.21
CA ASP A 61 -5.83 1.34 22.01
C ASP A 61 -5.48 0.02 21.33
N ARG A 62 -6.45 -0.61 20.64
CA ARG A 62 -6.18 -1.79 19.81
C ARG A 62 -5.26 -1.47 18.66
N ILE A 63 -5.47 -0.35 17.96
CA ILE A 63 -4.56 0.13 16.92
C ILE A 63 -3.14 0.27 17.49
N ARG A 64 -2.96 0.93 18.64
CA ARG A 64 -1.65 1.05 19.30
C ARG A 64 -1.01 -0.30 19.60
N GLN A 65 -1.77 -1.26 20.15
CA GLN A 65 -1.27 -2.59 20.48
C GLN A 65 -0.86 -3.38 19.22
N ILE A 66 -1.67 -3.31 18.15
CA ILE A 66 -1.33 -3.94 16.87
C ILE A 66 -0.09 -3.28 16.28
N THR A 67 -0.01 -1.95 16.23
CA THR A 67 1.18 -1.23 15.75
C THR A 67 2.43 -1.66 16.52
N GLN A 68 2.37 -1.73 17.84
CA GLN A 68 3.50 -2.15 18.68
C GLN A 68 3.96 -3.58 18.37
N SER A 69 3.02 -4.50 18.09
CA SER A 69 3.34 -5.87 17.71
C SER A 69 4.11 -5.99 16.38
N LEU A 70 4.13 -4.96 15.54
CA LEU A 70 4.90 -4.97 14.29
C LEU A 70 6.38 -4.67 14.51
N PHE A 71 6.75 -3.98 15.59
CA PHE A 71 8.11 -3.48 15.78
C PHE A 71 9.18 -4.56 15.90
N PRO A 72 8.95 -5.73 16.53
CA PRO A 72 9.96 -6.77 16.55
C PRO A 72 10.28 -7.32 15.15
N LEU A 73 9.34 -7.26 14.19
CA LEU A 73 9.60 -7.59 12.78
C LEU A 73 10.29 -6.48 12.00
N ILE A 74 10.01 -5.21 12.31
CA ILE A 74 10.46 -4.06 11.53
C ILE A 74 11.85 -3.58 11.97
N ARG A 75 12.19 -3.75 13.26
CA ARG A 75 13.45 -3.27 13.82
C ARG A 75 14.65 -3.98 13.18
N GLY A 76 15.52 -3.19 12.55
CA GLY A 76 16.73 -3.69 11.89
C GLY A 76 16.50 -4.23 10.48
N SER A 77 15.28 -4.10 9.93
CA SER A 77 15.01 -4.43 8.53
C SER A 77 15.39 -3.28 7.60
N GLU A 78 15.76 -3.64 6.37
CA GLU A 78 16.08 -2.68 5.32
C GLU A 78 14.81 -1.97 4.80
N PHE A 79 14.99 -0.80 4.19
CA PHE A 79 13.88 0.00 3.67
C PHE A 79 12.99 -0.77 2.69
N GLU A 80 13.60 -1.57 1.82
CA GLU A 80 12.89 -2.43 0.85
C GLU A 80 11.97 -3.44 1.56
N ASP A 81 12.50 -4.17 2.54
CA ASP A 81 11.77 -5.21 3.26
C ASP A 81 10.55 -4.65 4.01
N ILE A 82 10.75 -3.52 4.71
CA ILE A 82 9.67 -2.85 5.45
C ILE A 82 8.61 -2.32 4.49
N SER A 83 9.03 -1.76 3.35
CA SER A 83 8.10 -1.26 2.32
C SER A 83 7.25 -2.39 1.75
N TRP A 84 7.85 -3.55 1.50
CA TRP A 84 7.12 -4.74 1.06
C TRP A 84 6.14 -5.26 2.11
N LEU A 85 6.58 -5.35 3.36
CA LEU A 85 5.73 -5.74 4.49
C LEU A 85 4.53 -4.80 4.63
N ARG A 86 4.78 -3.49 4.63
CA ARG A 86 3.76 -2.44 4.64
C ARG A 86 2.76 -2.62 3.51
N CYS A 87 3.26 -2.79 2.29
CA CYS A 87 2.42 -2.90 1.10
C CYS A 87 1.49 -4.13 1.20
N GLY A 88 2.02 -5.29 1.60
CA GLY A 88 1.21 -6.49 1.80
C GLY A 88 0.18 -6.35 2.93
N LEU A 89 0.58 -5.73 4.05
CA LEU A 89 -0.27 -5.43 5.19
C LEU A 89 -1.48 -4.57 4.78
N ILE A 90 -1.23 -3.48 4.06
CA ILE A 90 -2.28 -2.53 3.63
C ILE A 90 -3.15 -3.13 2.53
N CYS A 91 -2.56 -3.81 1.53
CA CYS A 91 -3.31 -4.46 0.45
C CYS A 91 -4.34 -5.45 0.99
N ARG A 92 -3.95 -6.24 2.00
CA ARG A 92 -4.83 -7.22 2.63
C ARG A 92 -5.75 -6.61 3.69
N GLY A 93 -5.29 -5.62 4.45
CA GLY A 93 -5.99 -5.10 5.62
C GLY A 93 -6.79 -3.81 5.39
N GLY A 94 -6.66 -3.21 4.22
CA GLY A 94 -7.39 -2.02 3.82
C GLY A 94 -7.08 -0.82 4.71
N ASN A 95 -8.10 0.01 4.93
CA ASN A 95 -7.93 1.27 5.68
C ASN A 95 -7.43 1.08 7.11
N ILE A 96 -7.89 0.05 7.80
CA ILE A 96 -7.47 -0.21 9.19
C ILE A 96 -5.99 -0.57 9.25
N ALA A 97 -5.49 -1.38 8.31
CA ALA A 97 -4.06 -1.69 8.23
C ALA A 97 -3.23 -0.45 7.90
N ASN A 98 -3.74 0.45 7.05
CA ASN A 98 -3.08 1.73 6.78
C ASN A 98 -2.97 2.57 8.07
N ILE A 99 -4.06 2.71 8.83
CA ILE A 99 -4.07 3.43 10.12
C ILE A 99 -3.10 2.79 11.12
N VAL A 100 -3.06 1.45 11.21
CA VAL A 100 -2.10 0.72 12.05
C VAL A 100 -0.66 1.04 11.65
N PHE A 101 -0.36 1.05 10.36
CA PHE A 101 1.00 1.32 9.89
C PHE A 101 1.36 2.79 10.04
N ASP A 102 0.49 3.74 9.73
CA ASP A 102 0.75 5.18 9.90
C ASP A 102 0.96 5.53 11.38
N ASN A 103 0.25 4.87 12.30
CA ASN A 103 0.49 5.01 13.74
C ASN A 103 1.91 4.59 14.18
N SER A 104 2.70 3.90 13.34
CA SER A 104 4.10 3.60 13.62
C SER A 104 4.98 4.87 13.69
N ILE A 105 4.55 5.98 13.06
CA ILE A 105 5.19 7.30 13.16
C ILE A 105 5.35 7.72 14.63
N ASN A 106 4.35 7.44 15.47
CA ASN A 106 4.38 7.74 16.90
C ASN A 106 5.45 6.98 17.70
N ASN A 107 6.06 5.96 17.09
CA ASN A 107 7.15 5.16 17.64
C ASN A 107 8.47 5.37 16.87
N GLY A 108 8.56 6.44 16.07
CA GLY A 108 9.78 6.84 15.36
C GLY A 108 10.02 6.14 14.03
N LEU A 109 9.04 5.39 13.49
CA LEU A 109 9.15 4.79 12.16
C LEU A 109 8.60 5.75 11.10
N SER A 110 9.47 6.23 10.22
CA SER A 110 9.13 7.04 9.05
C SER A 110 9.96 6.57 7.86
N CYS A 111 9.42 6.69 6.64
CA CYS A 111 10.20 6.39 5.43
C CYS A 111 11.41 7.34 5.29
N PHE A 112 11.31 8.57 5.79
CA PHE A 112 12.39 9.56 5.70
C PHE A 112 13.63 9.14 6.51
N ASN A 113 13.50 8.25 7.50
CA ASN A 113 14.64 7.68 8.21
C ASN A 113 15.57 6.86 7.30
N PHE A 114 15.10 6.48 6.10
CA PHE A 114 15.84 5.69 5.11
C PHE A 114 16.28 6.51 3.90
N LEU A 115 15.91 7.79 3.85
CA LEU A 115 16.24 8.69 2.74
C LEU A 115 17.32 9.68 3.17
N THR A 116 17.96 10.32 2.20
CA THR A 116 18.87 11.45 2.45
C THR A 116 18.13 12.75 2.78
N VAL A 117 16.80 12.76 2.60
CA VAL A 117 15.96 13.93 2.81
C VAL A 117 15.52 14.00 4.26
N ASP A 118 15.86 15.11 4.93
CA ASP A 118 15.50 15.35 6.33
C ASP A 118 14.12 16.03 6.43
N ILE A 119 13.08 15.21 6.61
CA ILE A 119 11.70 15.68 6.82
C ILE A 119 11.19 15.08 8.12
N GLU A 120 10.85 15.97 9.06
CA GLU A 120 10.12 15.60 10.26
C GLU A 120 8.63 15.39 9.93
N ILE A 121 8.10 14.22 10.29
CA ILE A 121 6.67 13.92 10.21
C ILE A 121 6.04 14.22 11.56
N ASP A 122 4.91 14.94 11.53
CA ASP A 122 4.10 15.21 12.71
C ASP A 122 3.61 13.92 13.38
N LYS A 123 3.31 14.01 14.68
CA LYS A 123 2.68 12.89 15.39
C LYS A 123 1.38 12.49 14.71
N TYR A 124 1.20 11.20 14.52
CA TYR A 124 0.01 10.66 13.88
C TYR A 124 -1.15 10.57 14.87
N GLU A 125 -2.27 11.22 14.57
CA GLU A 125 -3.48 11.11 15.37
C GLU A 125 -4.37 9.97 14.83
N ILE A 126 -4.63 8.96 15.66
CA ILE A 126 -5.55 7.86 15.28
C ILE A 126 -6.97 8.40 15.24
N LYS A 127 -7.51 8.56 14.03
CA LYS A 127 -8.91 8.94 13.79
C LYS A 127 -9.68 7.71 13.31
N LEU A 128 -10.58 7.22 14.15
CA LEU A 128 -11.54 6.16 13.80
C LEU A 128 -12.95 6.71 13.98
N ASN A 129 -13.78 6.61 12.94
CA ASN A 129 -15.20 6.92 13.01
C ASN A 129 -16.04 5.67 12.72
N ASP A 130 -17.36 5.75 12.93
CA ASP A 130 -18.28 4.63 12.73
C ASP A 130 -18.24 4.08 11.29
N LYS A 131 -17.97 4.93 10.30
CA LYS A 131 -17.82 4.52 8.91
C LYS A 131 -16.58 3.64 8.72
N ASP A 132 -15.49 3.90 9.43
CA ASP A 132 -14.29 3.06 9.39
C ASP A 132 -14.57 1.65 9.95
N ILE A 133 -15.33 1.55 11.04
CA ILE A 133 -15.73 0.27 11.65
C ILE A 133 -16.68 -0.52 10.73
N LEU A 134 -17.64 0.16 10.10
CA LEU A 134 -18.52 -0.46 9.11
C LEU A 134 -17.73 -0.96 7.89
N MET A 135 -16.78 -0.17 7.39
CA MET A 135 -15.88 -0.57 6.29
C MET A 135 -14.97 -1.74 6.70
N ALA A 136 -14.48 -1.77 7.93
CA ALA A 136 -13.69 -2.89 8.47
C ALA A 136 -14.51 -4.20 8.47
N SER A 137 -15.80 -4.11 8.79
CA SER A 137 -16.74 -5.23 8.81
C SER A 137 -16.97 -5.84 7.43
N SER A 138 -17.13 -4.99 6.41
CA SER A 138 -17.28 -5.46 5.02
C SER A 138 -15.97 -6.00 4.47
N TRP A 139 -14.85 -5.36 4.80
CA TRP A 139 -13.52 -5.75 4.34
C TRP A 139 -13.11 -7.16 4.77
N LYS A 140 -13.42 -7.53 6.02
CA LYS A 140 -13.16 -8.88 6.56
C LYS A 140 -13.78 -10.00 5.71
N LYS A 141 -14.84 -9.70 4.97
CA LYS A 141 -15.61 -10.68 4.16
C LYS A 141 -15.14 -10.76 2.70
N ILE A 142 -14.17 -9.94 2.29
CA ILE A 142 -13.69 -9.90 0.91
C ILE A 142 -12.88 -11.17 0.60
N ASP A 143 -13.31 -11.90 -0.43
CA ASP A 143 -12.54 -12.98 -1.03
C ASP A 143 -11.51 -12.45 -2.04
N PHE A 144 -10.31 -12.17 -1.56
CA PHE A 144 -9.20 -11.74 -2.40
C PHE A 144 -8.66 -12.84 -3.32
N SER A 145 -9.05 -14.11 -3.15
CA SER A 145 -8.60 -15.17 -4.06
C SER A 145 -9.05 -14.93 -5.51
N ALA A 146 -10.15 -14.19 -5.69
CA ALA A 146 -10.66 -13.77 -6.99
C ALA A 146 -9.59 -13.03 -7.83
N ILE A 147 -8.77 -12.17 -7.21
CA ILE A 147 -7.67 -11.41 -7.86
C ILE A 147 -6.60 -12.34 -8.46
N PHE A 148 -6.46 -13.55 -7.90
CA PHE A 148 -5.41 -14.51 -8.24
C PHE A 148 -5.90 -15.74 -8.99
N SER A 149 -7.22 -15.83 -9.23
CA SER A 149 -7.86 -17.03 -9.79
C SER A 149 -7.37 -17.36 -11.21
N HIS A 150 -7.09 -16.33 -12.00
CA HIS A 150 -6.51 -16.40 -13.33
C HIS A 150 -5.81 -15.06 -13.66
N TYR A 151 -5.25 -14.97 -14.86
CA TYR A 151 -4.78 -13.69 -15.40
C TYR A 151 -6.00 -12.82 -15.72
N LEU A 152 -6.22 -11.77 -14.92
CA LEU A 152 -7.29 -10.80 -15.08
C LEU A 152 -6.76 -9.57 -15.79
N ILE A 153 -7.27 -9.28 -16.99
CA ILE A 153 -7.02 -7.97 -17.60
C ILE A 153 -7.78 -6.88 -16.83
N LEU A 154 -7.37 -5.62 -16.99
CA LEU A 154 -7.92 -4.50 -16.22
C LEU A 154 -9.46 -4.39 -16.37
N GLU A 155 -9.98 -4.58 -17.58
CA GLU A 155 -11.42 -4.55 -17.85
C GLU A 155 -12.19 -5.67 -17.11
N GLU A 156 -11.61 -6.87 -17.03
CA GLU A 156 -12.20 -7.98 -16.27
C GLU A 156 -12.18 -7.69 -14.77
N PHE A 157 -11.05 -7.16 -14.28
CA PHE A 157 -10.91 -6.73 -12.89
C PHE A 157 -11.96 -5.67 -12.51
N GLU A 158 -12.15 -4.66 -13.36
CA GLU A 158 -13.13 -3.61 -13.14
C GLU A 158 -14.57 -4.15 -13.03
N ASN A 159 -14.85 -5.24 -13.74
CA ASN A 159 -16.16 -5.88 -13.81
C ASN A 159 -16.42 -6.94 -12.73
N LEU A 160 -15.42 -7.32 -11.94
CA LEU A 160 -15.56 -8.31 -10.87
C LEU A 160 -16.69 -7.94 -9.90
N SER A 161 -17.57 -8.91 -9.62
CA SER A 161 -18.69 -8.74 -8.69
C SER A 161 -18.22 -8.30 -7.31
N ILE A 162 -17.12 -8.89 -6.82
CA ILE A 162 -16.56 -8.52 -5.52
C ILE A 162 -16.10 -7.07 -5.49
N ARG A 163 -15.43 -6.59 -6.54
CA ARG A 163 -14.95 -5.20 -6.65
C ARG A 163 -16.11 -4.21 -6.63
N LYS A 164 -17.23 -4.54 -7.30
CA LYS A 164 -18.43 -3.69 -7.35
C LYS A 164 -19.05 -3.47 -5.97
N ASN A 165 -18.84 -4.40 -5.04
CA ASN A 165 -19.35 -4.32 -3.66
C ASN A 165 -18.37 -3.65 -2.68
N VAL A 166 -17.15 -3.30 -3.13
CA VAL A 166 -16.19 -2.54 -2.31
C VAL A 166 -16.45 -1.05 -2.49
N GLU A 167 -16.63 -0.35 -1.39
CA GLU A 167 -16.96 1.08 -1.37
C GLU A 167 -15.93 1.92 -0.61
N GLY A 168 -15.97 3.24 -0.84
CA GLY A 168 -15.17 4.23 -0.13
C GLY A 168 -13.66 4.01 -0.29
N ILE A 169 -12.91 4.33 0.77
CA ILE A 169 -11.45 4.23 0.77
C ILE A 169 -10.94 2.78 0.65
N ASN A 170 -11.76 1.80 1.04
CA ASN A 170 -11.42 0.39 0.83
C ASN A 170 -11.38 0.03 -0.66
N LYS A 171 -12.15 0.71 -1.51
CA LYS A 171 -12.07 0.51 -2.97
C LYS A 171 -10.71 0.94 -3.51
N TYR A 172 -10.16 2.05 -3.00
CA TYR A 172 -8.80 2.48 -3.31
C TYR A 172 -7.78 1.38 -2.98
N TYR A 173 -7.81 0.81 -1.77
CA TYR A 173 -6.85 -0.24 -1.38
C TYR A 173 -7.06 -1.55 -2.14
N PHE A 174 -8.31 -1.89 -2.51
CA PHE A 174 -8.60 -3.08 -3.31
C PHE A 174 -8.04 -2.95 -4.74
N ASP A 175 -8.25 -1.79 -5.36
CA ASP A 175 -7.70 -1.46 -6.67
C ASP A 175 -6.16 -1.41 -6.62
N LEU A 176 -5.59 -0.78 -5.59
CA LEU A 176 -4.15 -0.71 -5.38
C LEU A 176 -3.53 -2.11 -5.26
N TYR A 177 -4.19 -3.03 -4.55
CA TYR A 177 -3.70 -4.41 -4.41
C TYR A 177 -3.62 -5.12 -5.76
N TYR A 178 -4.67 -5.07 -6.58
CA TYR A 178 -4.62 -5.60 -7.93
C TYR A 178 -3.49 -4.97 -8.74
N LEU A 179 -3.39 -3.64 -8.74
CA LEU A 179 -2.42 -2.91 -9.55
C LEU A 179 -0.98 -3.23 -9.13
N VAL A 180 -0.67 -3.23 -7.84
CA VAL A 180 0.67 -3.59 -7.34
C VAL A 180 1.02 -5.03 -7.73
N VAL A 181 0.14 -6.00 -7.47
CA VAL A 181 0.39 -7.40 -7.81
C VAL A 181 0.67 -7.57 -9.31
N TYR A 182 -0.12 -6.92 -10.16
CA TYR A 182 0.01 -7.05 -11.61
C TYR A 182 1.22 -6.29 -12.16
N TYR A 183 1.61 -5.15 -11.55
CA TYR A 183 2.90 -4.51 -11.84
C TYR A 183 4.06 -5.50 -11.67
N TYR A 184 4.08 -6.24 -10.56
CA TYR A 184 5.14 -7.23 -10.33
C TYR A 184 5.05 -8.43 -11.25
N PHE A 185 3.83 -8.86 -11.58
CA PHE A 185 3.63 -9.91 -12.57
C PHE A 185 4.24 -9.56 -13.93
N PHE A 186 3.92 -8.38 -14.46
CA PHE A 186 4.45 -7.94 -15.75
C PHE A 186 5.95 -7.63 -15.69
N SER A 187 6.43 -7.03 -14.58
CA SER A 187 7.86 -6.81 -14.36
C SER A 187 8.66 -8.12 -14.40
N LYS A 188 8.21 -9.18 -13.73
CA LYS A 188 8.86 -10.50 -13.77
C LYS A 188 8.75 -11.18 -15.14
N LYS A 189 7.77 -10.80 -15.96
CA LYS A 189 7.60 -11.30 -17.33
C LYS A 189 8.33 -10.45 -18.38
N GLY A 190 8.90 -9.30 -18.00
CA GLY A 190 9.56 -8.38 -18.92
C GLY A 190 8.60 -7.63 -19.86
N ILE A 191 7.34 -7.42 -19.45
CA ILE A 191 6.31 -6.77 -20.27
C ILE A 191 6.16 -5.30 -19.83
N ALA A 192 6.99 -4.43 -20.38
CA ALA A 192 7.15 -3.05 -19.91
C ALA A 192 5.94 -2.14 -20.21
N GLU A 193 5.24 -2.37 -21.32
CA GLU A 193 4.08 -1.60 -21.75
C GLU A 193 2.91 -1.76 -20.77
N ASN A 194 2.71 -2.98 -20.27
CA ASN A 194 1.66 -3.24 -19.28
C ASN A 194 1.98 -2.56 -17.95
N ASN A 195 3.25 -2.51 -17.54
CA ASN A 195 3.66 -1.77 -16.34
C ASN A 195 3.30 -0.29 -16.46
N LEU A 196 3.50 0.33 -17.63
CA LEU A 196 3.13 1.73 -17.83
C LEU A 196 1.63 1.98 -17.61
N ILE A 197 0.78 1.10 -18.16
CA ILE A 197 -0.67 1.17 -17.97
C ILE A 197 -1.04 1.02 -16.49
N ILE A 198 -0.38 0.09 -15.79
CA ILE A 198 -0.61 -0.13 -14.36
C ILE A 198 -0.22 1.10 -13.52
N LEU A 199 0.96 1.69 -13.77
CA LEU A 199 1.42 2.90 -13.05
C LEU A 199 0.45 4.07 -13.22
N LEU A 200 -0.04 4.29 -14.43
CA LEU A 200 -1.08 5.29 -14.69
C LEU A 200 -2.35 5.00 -13.88
N ASN A 201 -2.80 3.73 -13.88
CA ASN A 201 -4.00 3.36 -13.15
C ASN A 201 -3.84 3.54 -11.64
N ILE A 202 -2.65 3.33 -11.08
CA ILE A 202 -2.38 3.66 -9.67
C ILE A 202 -2.56 5.17 -9.45
N GLY A 203 -1.92 6.01 -10.28
CA GLY A 203 -2.02 7.46 -10.18
C GLY A 203 -3.46 7.98 -10.33
N MET A 204 -4.19 7.48 -11.34
CA MET A 204 -5.59 7.86 -11.58
C MET A 204 -6.52 7.38 -10.46
N THR A 205 -6.26 6.20 -9.90
CA THR A 205 -7.03 5.68 -8.76
C THR A 205 -6.79 6.54 -7.51
N ALA A 206 -5.56 6.98 -7.28
CA ALA A 206 -5.23 7.89 -6.20
C ALA A 206 -5.89 9.27 -6.36
N TYR A 207 -5.85 9.84 -7.57
CA TYR A 207 -6.48 11.13 -7.88
C TYR A 207 -8.00 11.08 -7.66
N LYS A 208 -8.68 10.00 -8.09
CA LYS A 208 -10.13 9.78 -7.83
C LYS A 208 -10.47 9.76 -6.34
N HIS A 209 -9.52 9.36 -5.49
CA HIS A 209 -9.68 9.31 -4.04
C HIS A 209 -9.02 10.49 -3.32
N LYS A 210 -8.68 11.56 -4.06
CA LYS A 210 -8.08 12.80 -3.53
C LYS A 210 -6.73 12.61 -2.82
N LYS A 211 -5.97 11.57 -3.17
CA LYS A 211 -4.57 11.40 -2.76
C LYS A 211 -3.68 12.05 -3.82
N VAL A 212 -3.47 13.36 -3.69
CA VAL A 212 -2.90 14.21 -4.75
C VAL A 212 -1.41 13.93 -4.93
N VAL A 213 -0.67 13.78 -3.84
CA VAL A 213 0.77 13.50 -3.85
C VAL A 213 1.04 12.12 -4.46
N MET A 214 0.24 11.13 -4.06
CA MET A 214 0.28 9.79 -4.66
C MET A 214 -0.01 9.83 -6.17
N ALA A 215 -1.04 10.57 -6.58
CA ALA A 215 -1.38 10.71 -8.00
C ALA A 215 -0.24 11.32 -8.80
N TYR A 216 0.31 12.44 -8.32
CA TYR A 216 1.43 13.13 -8.95
C TYR A 216 2.65 12.21 -9.07
N GLY A 217 3.14 11.64 -7.97
CA GLY A 217 4.35 10.82 -7.98
C GLY A 217 4.21 9.55 -8.84
N MET A 218 3.06 8.89 -8.83
CA MET A 218 2.88 7.68 -9.65
C MET A 218 2.78 7.98 -11.14
N ILE A 219 2.19 9.12 -11.53
CA ILE A 219 2.16 9.55 -12.94
C ILE A 219 3.54 10.02 -13.39
N MET A 220 4.30 10.71 -12.52
CA MET A 220 5.70 11.05 -12.78
C MET A 220 6.55 9.78 -12.98
N LYS A 221 6.33 8.73 -12.17
CA LYS A 221 7.03 7.45 -12.33
C LYS A 221 6.64 6.77 -13.65
N ALA A 222 5.38 6.86 -14.05
CA ALA A 222 4.92 6.40 -15.35
C ALA A 222 5.63 7.14 -16.48
N LEU A 223 5.73 8.48 -16.42
CA LEU A 223 6.43 9.30 -17.40
C LEU A 223 7.91 8.91 -17.53
N MET A 224 8.63 8.75 -16.42
CA MET A 224 10.02 8.27 -16.43
C MET A 224 10.14 6.87 -17.07
N TYR A 225 9.15 6.00 -16.85
CA TYR A 225 9.13 4.67 -17.45
C TYR A 225 8.93 4.69 -18.98
N THR A 226 8.41 5.80 -19.54
CA THR A 226 8.21 5.93 -21.00
C THR A 226 9.52 6.01 -21.77
N GLU A 227 10.58 6.53 -21.14
CA GLU A 227 11.95 6.54 -21.65
C GLU A 227 12.48 5.10 -21.78
N LYS A 228 12.29 4.29 -20.72
CA LYS A 228 12.64 2.86 -20.70
C LYS A 228 11.91 2.06 -21.80
N CYS A 229 10.72 2.50 -22.21
CA CYS A 229 9.93 1.89 -23.27
C CYS A 229 10.18 2.50 -24.67
N ASN A 230 11.04 3.51 -24.83
CA ASN A 230 11.28 4.24 -26.09
C ASN A 230 10.01 4.85 -26.73
N ILE A 231 9.08 5.38 -25.92
CA ILE A 231 7.80 5.96 -26.41
C ILE A 231 7.55 7.39 -25.94
N GLU A 232 8.60 8.13 -25.59
CA GLU A 232 8.57 9.49 -25.02
C GLU A 232 7.76 10.50 -25.84
N ASN A 233 7.70 10.33 -27.16
CA ASN A 233 7.00 11.23 -28.08
C ASN A 233 5.60 10.73 -28.49
N SER A 234 5.08 9.69 -27.84
CA SER A 234 3.76 9.15 -28.16
C SER A 234 2.61 10.03 -27.64
N HIS A 235 1.44 9.92 -28.27
CA HIS A 235 0.22 10.59 -27.81
C HIS A 235 -0.16 10.23 -26.36
N ILE A 236 0.23 9.04 -25.92
CA ILE A 236 0.04 8.56 -24.55
C ILE A 236 0.83 9.43 -23.56
N VAL A 237 2.10 9.74 -23.87
CA VAL A 237 2.93 10.62 -23.03
C VAL A 237 2.38 12.03 -22.97
N LEU A 238 1.92 12.58 -24.11
CA LEU A 238 1.27 13.89 -24.14
C LEU A 238 0.00 13.92 -23.26
N PHE A 239 -0.77 12.84 -23.28
CA PHE A 239 -1.94 12.71 -22.41
C PHE A 239 -1.55 12.70 -20.92
N TYR A 240 -0.47 12.00 -20.55
CA TYR A 240 0.01 11.97 -19.16
C TYR A 240 0.54 13.32 -18.69
N LYS A 241 1.29 14.02 -19.55
CA LYS A 241 1.77 15.40 -19.27
C LYS A 241 0.60 16.34 -18.98
N LYS A 242 -0.48 16.27 -19.76
CA LYS A 242 -1.71 17.06 -19.51
C LYS A 242 -2.36 16.76 -18.16
N ILE A 243 -2.34 15.49 -17.72
CA ILE A 243 -2.87 15.14 -16.39
C ILE A 243 -1.97 15.74 -15.29
N VAL A 244 -0.64 15.65 -15.45
CA VAL A 244 0.30 16.25 -14.51
C VAL A 244 0.14 17.77 -14.44
N GLU A 245 0.06 18.44 -15.59
CA GLU A 245 -0.21 19.88 -15.69
C GLU A 245 -1.48 20.25 -14.92
N LYS A 246 -2.57 19.50 -15.12
CA LYS A 246 -3.82 19.71 -14.39
C LYS A 246 -3.65 19.52 -12.86
N ILE A 247 -2.95 18.47 -12.43
CA ILE A 247 -2.70 18.24 -10.99
C ILE A 247 -1.90 19.41 -10.40
N ILE A 248 -0.89 19.90 -11.11
CA ILE A 248 -0.07 21.05 -10.71
C ILE A 248 -0.94 22.32 -10.61
N GLU A 249 -1.71 22.64 -11.66
CA GLU A 249 -2.56 23.84 -11.69
C GLU A 249 -3.57 23.87 -10.54
N GLU A 250 -4.17 22.71 -10.21
CA GLU A 250 -5.15 22.60 -9.13
C GLU A 250 -4.51 22.59 -7.72
N ASN A 251 -3.20 22.33 -7.60
CA ASN A 251 -2.52 22.07 -6.32
C ASN A 251 -1.12 22.73 -6.25
N ASP A 252 -0.93 23.89 -6.89
CA ASP A 252 0.38 24.49 -7.16
C ASP A 252 1.27 24.60 -5.92
N PHE A 253 0.71 25.09 -4.81
CA PHE A 253 1.44 25.22 -3.55
C PHE A 253 1.93 23.87 -3.01
N LEU A 254 1.07 22.86 -3.00
CA LEU A 254 1.39 21.53 -2.52
C LEU A 254 2.46 20.88 -3.41
N ILE A 255 2.26 20.88 -4.73
CA ILE A 255 3.19 20.24 -5.67
C ILE A 255 4.55 20.93 -5.66
N SER A 256 4.58 22.27 -5.58
CA SER A 256 5.82 23.03 -5.46
C SER A 256 6.62 22.65 -4.21
N ALA A 257 5.96 22.32 -3.10
CA ALA A 257 6.63 21.91 -1.86
C ALA A 257 7.25 20.51 -1.94
N ILE A 258 6.65 19.59 -2.72
CA ILE A 258 7.07 18.18 -2.76
C ILE A 258 7.87 17.79 -4.00
N LYS A 259 7.85 18.60 -5.06
CA LYS A 259 8.36 18.22 -6.39
C LYS A 259 9.79 17.67 -6.37
N ASN A 260 10.71 18.37 -5.72
CA ASN A 260 12.11 17.94 -5.67
C ASN A 260 12.27 16.59 -4.95
N ILE A 261 11.50 16.37 -3.88
CA ILE A 261 11.52 15.10 -3.14
C ILE A 261 10.99 13.97 -4.01
N VAL A 262 9.91 14.22 -4.75
CA VAL A 262 9.36 13.25 -5.70
C VAL A 262 10.38 12.94 -6.80
N ASP A 263 11.00 13.95 -7.40
CA ASP A 263 12.02 13.78 -8.45
C ASP A 263 13.24 12.98 -7.95
N GLU A 264 13.69 13.21 -6.71
CA GLU A 264 14.80 12.47 -6.09
C GLU A 264 14.44 11.02 -5.73
N THR A 265 13.16 10.73 -5.47
CA THR A 265 12.70 9.42 -4.99
C THR A 265 12.01 8.58 -6.07
N ILE A 266 11.85 9.12 -7.28
CA ILE A 266 11.02 8.51 -8.33
C ILE A 266 11.55 7.15 -8.81
N GLU A 267 12.85 6.88 -8.65
CA GLU A 267 13.49 5.63 -9.06
C GLU A 267 13.26 4.48 -8.07
N TYR A 268 12.89 4.75 -6.82
CA TYR A 268 12.59 3.70 -5.82
C TYR A 268 11.50 2.74 -6.30
N ASP A 269 11.56 1.47 -5.89
CA ASP A 269 10.55 0.48 -6.30
C ASP A 269 9.15 0.85 -5.74
N ILE A 270 8.10 0.28 -6.32
CA ILE A 270 6.71 0.72 -6.12
C ILE A 270 6.27 0.77 -4.64
N PRO A 271 6.51 -0.25 -3.79
CA PRO A 271 6.21 -0.21 -2.37
C PRO A 271 6.91 0.93 -1.63
N GLN A 272 8.18 1.18 -1.95
CA GLN A 272 8.97 2.25 -1.34
C GLN A 272 8.41 3.61 -1.76
N LEU A 273 8.22 3.82 -3.06
CA LEU A 273 7.67 5.08 -3.56
C LEU A 273 6.26 5.32 -3.01
N ILE A 274 5.39 4.30 -2.97
CA ILE A 274 4.06 4.43 -2.37
C ILE A 274 4.15 4.92 -0.92
N TRP A 275 5.06 4.34 -0.11
CA TRP A 275 5.23 4.78 1.27
C TRP A 275 5.75 6.22 1.38
N ILE A 276 6.70 6.62 0.53
CA ILE A 276 7.22 7.99 0.47
C ILE A 276 6.09 8.97 0.14
N LEU A 277 5.32 8.68 -0.91
CA LEU A 277 4.24 9.56 -1.35
C LEU A 277 3.11 9.67 -0.32
N GLU A 278 2.75 8.58 0.36
CA GLU A 278 1.75 8.65 1.45
C GLU A 278 2.27 9.42 2.66
N SER A 279 3.56 9.33 2.97
CA SER A 279 4.18 10.10 4.06
C SER A 279 4.22 11.59 3.75
N LEU A 280 4.46 11.97 2.49
CA LEU A 280 4.37 13.34 2.02
C LEU A 280 2.92 13.85 2.06
N GLU A 281 1.94 13.03 1.69
CA GLU A 281 0.52 13.38 1.81
C GLU A 281 0.16 13.68 3.28
N ILE A 282 0.60 12.85 4.23
CA ILE A 282 0.38 13.09 5.67
C ILE A 282 1.02 14.41 6.14
N ARG A 283 2.20 14.76 5.60
CA ARG A 283 2.95 15.94 6.02
C ARG A 283 2.42 17.26 5.46
N PHE A 284 1.90 17.24 4.24
CA PHE A 284 1.62 18.45 3.47
C PHE A 284 0.14 18.65 3.08
N ALA A 285 -0.72 17.63 3.21
CA ALA A 285 -2.16 17.72 2.92
C ALA A 285 -3.00 17.96 4.19
#